data_AF-A0A7S4B8F4-F1
#
_entry.id   AF-A0A7S4B8F4-F1
#
_cell.length_a   1.000
_cell.length_b   1.000
_cell.length_c   1.000
_cell.angle_alpha   90.00
_cell.angle_beta   90.00
_cell.angle_gamma   90.00
#
_symmetry.space_group_name_H-M   'P 1'
#
loop_
_entity.id
_entity.type
_entity.pdbx_description
1 polymer ?
#
loop_
_entity_poly.entity_id
_entity_poly.type
_entity_poly.pdbx_seq_one_letter_code
_entity_poly.pdbx_strand_id
1 'polypeptide(L)'
;MGNKQGKTREPIDPQFLRPSGLYPHTEYDERVLRRLILDRKLAPCYRGVEDPAPDREECPICMLFYPGGLNRSICCKKPICTECYLQVTPRSSKNASCPYCKRANYAVDFRGPLSALEQQKLQSDEQRVIELQIESQVRQARRRSRERRCSRRS
;
A
#
# COMPACT_ATOMS: atom_id res chain seq x y z
N MET A 1 -1.70 -12.85 36.47
CA MET A 1 -2.49 -11.62 36.26
C MET A 1 -1.84 -10.83 35.13
N GLY A 2 -2.43 -10.87 33.93
CA GLY A 2 -1.84 -10.31 32.71
C GLY A 2 -2.20 -8.84 32.53
N ASN A 3 -1.23 -7.95 32.70
CA ASN A 3 -1.39 -6.52 32.45
C ASN A 3 -1.48 -6.29 30.94
N LYS A 4 -2.70 -6.11 30.43
CA LYS A 4 -2.94 -5.62 29.07
C LYS A 4 -2.60 -4.14 29.07
N GLN A 5 -1.35 -3.82 28.72
CA GLN A 5 -0.94 -2.45 28.44
C GLN A 5 -1.76 -1.96 27.24
N GLY A 6 -2.87 -1.29 27.53
CA GLY A 6 -3.58 -0.50 26.55
C GLY A 6 -2.65 0.62 26.13
N LYS A 7 -1.92 0.44 25.02
CA LYS A 7 -1.20 1.52 24.35
C LYS A 7 -2.20 2.64 24.11
N THR A 8 -2.10 3.73 24.87
CA THR A 8 -2.91 4.93 24.68
C THR A 8 -2.80 5.31 23.21
N ARG A 9 -3.91 5.21 22.47
CA ARG A 9 -3.93 5.49 21.04
C ARG A 9 -3.53 6.95 20.85
N GLU A 10 -2.44 7.21 20.16
CA GLU A 10 -2.04 8.58 19.84
C GLU A 10 -3.19 9.30 19.11
N PRO A 11 -3.49 10.55 19.50
CA PRO A 11 -4.56 11.32 18.88
C PRO A 11 -4.24 11.56 17.40
N ILE A 12 -5.24 11.35 16.54
CA ILE A 12 -5.15 11.64 15.11
C ILE A 12 -5.59 13.10 14.91
N ASP A 13 -4.76 13.88 14.22
CA ASP A 13 -5.09 15.26 13.86
C ASP A 13 -6.43 15.33 13.09
N PRO A 14 -7.38 16.20 13.49
CA PRO A 14 -8.65 16.38 12.80
C PRO A 14 -8.55 16.57 11.28
N GLN A 15 -7.46 17.13 10.76
CA GLN A 15 -7.28 17.34 9.32
C GLN A 15 -7.25 16.03 8.52
N PHE A 16 -6.82 14.92 9.13
CA PHE A 16 -6.73 13.60 8.50
C PHE A 16 -7.99 12.74 8.68
N LEU A 17 -9.05 13.32 9.27
CA LEU A 17 -10.34 12.65 9.47
C LEU A 17 -11.35 12.97 8.36
N ARG A 18 -10.94 13.77 7.36
CA ARG A 18 -11.71 14.15 6.18
C ARG A 18 -10.86 13.96 4.91
N PRO A 19 -11.45 13.66 3.75
CA PRO A 19 -10.72 13.56 2.49
C PRO A 19 -9.91 14.81 2.14
N SER A 20 -8.78 14.62 1.47
CA SER A 20 -7.91 15.71 1.01
C SER A 20 -8.44 16.41 -0.25
N GLY A 21 -9.42 15.81 -0.92
CA GLY A 21 -10.06 16.36 -2.11
C GLY A 21 -9.52 15.78 -3.41
N LEU A 22 -9.03 14.53 -3.38
CA LEU A 22 -8.53 13.83 -4.57
C LEU A 22 -9.62 13.63 -5.63
N TYR A 23 -10.87 13.48 -5.20
CA TYR A 23 -12.03 13.30 -6.07
C TYR A 23 -13.10 14.38 -5.78
N PRO A 24 -13.59 15.13 -6.80
CA PRO A 24 -14.54 16.23 -6.60
C PRO A 24 -15.91 15.81 -6.05
N HIS A 25 -16.37 14.61 -6.40
CA HIS A 25 -17.68 14.10 -6.02
C HIS A 25 -17.53 12.71 -5.42
N THR A 26 -17.84 12.61 -4.14
CA THR A 26 -17.66 11.38 -3.37
C THR A 26 -18.86 11.22 -2.42
N GLU A 27 -19.61 10.13 -2.60
CA GLU A 27 -20.78 9.83 -1.79
C GLU A 27 -20.37 9.08 -0.51
N TYR A 28 -19.99 9.81 0.55
CA TYR A 28 -19.70 9.25 1.87
C TYR A 28 -20.35 10.04 3.01
N ASP A 29 -20.37 9.42 4.19
CA ASP A 29 -20.83 10.06 5.42
C ASP A 29 -19.63 10.39 6.30
N GLU A 30 -19.40 11.69 6.47
CA GLU A 30 -18.27 12.22 7.24
C GLU A 30 -18.23 11.69 8.68
N ARG A 31 -19.39 11.53 9.32
CA ARG A 31 -19.45 11.05 10.71
C ARG A 31 -19.03 9.59 10.79
N VAL A 32 -19.49 8.78 9.84
CA VAL A 32 -19.10 7.37 9.74
C VAL A 32 -17.62 7.24 9.40
N LEU A 33 -17.13 7.98 8.40
CA LEU A 33 -15.72 7.97 8.00
C LEU A 33 -14.81 8.34 9.18
N ARG A 34 -15.09 9.45 9.84
CA ARG A 34 -14.37 9.91 11.03
C ARG A 34 -14.30 8.83 12.10
N ARG A 35 -15.44 8.19 12.39
CA ARG A 35 -15.51 7.10 13.38
C ARG A 35 -14.66 5.91 12.97
N LEU A 36 -14.73 5.48 11.71
CA LEU A 36 -13.93 4.36 11.20
C LEU A 36 -12.43 4.63 11.29
N ILE A 37 -11.98 5.86 11.03
CA ILE A 37 -10.56 6.24 11.15
C ILE A 37 -10.12 6.25 12.62
N LEU A 38 -10.89 6.87 13.51
CA LEU A 38 -10.61 6.89 14.95
C LEU A 38 -10.61 5.48 15.55
N ASP A 39 -11.48 4.60 15.08
CA ASP A 39 -11.54 3.19 15.46
C ASP A 39 -10.40 2.36 14.85
N ARG A 40 -9.56 2.94 13.98
CA ARG A 40 -8.50 2.29 13.19
C ARG A 40 -9.01 1.18 12.26
N LYS A 41 -10.26 1.28 11.82
CA LYS A 41 -10.84 0.41 10.80
C LYS A 41 -10.51 0.87 9.38
N LEU A 42 -10.24 2.18 9.22
CA LEU A 42 -9.72 2.79 8.01
C LEU A 42 -8.44 3.58 8.30
N ALA A 43 -7.58 3.67 7.29
CA ALA A 43 -6.40 4.53 7.31
C ALA A 43 -6.83 6.01 7.36
N PRO A 44 -6.06 6.88 8.03
CA PRO A 44 -6.28 8.32 7.96
C PRO A 44 -6.23 8.84 6.51
N CYS A 45 -6.96 9.92 6.24
CA CYS A 45 -6.96 10.59 4.95
C CYS A 45 -5.72 11.50 4.83
N TYR A 46 -4.53 10.90 4.82
CA TYR A 46 -3.30 11.64 4.52
C TYR A 46 -3.31 12.16 3.08
N ARG A 47 -2.69 13.32 2.85
CA ARG A 47 -2.47 13.83 1.50
C ARG A 47 -1.41 12.97 0.81
N GLY A 48 -1.75 12.47 -0.38
CA GLY A 48 -0.81 11.73 -1.22
C GLY A 48 0.24 12.65 -1.83
N VAL A 49 1.42 12.11 -2.06
CA VAL A 49 2.56 12.80 -2.71
C VAL A 49 3.14 11.92 -3.81
N GLU A 50 3.79 12.52 -4.79
CA GLU A 50 4.36 11.80 -5.93
C GLU A 50 5.70 11.14 -5.60
N ASP A 51 6.44 11.69 -4.62
CA ASP A 51 7.77 11.21 -4.27
C ASP A 51 7.72 9.98 -3.33
N PRO A 52 8.41 8.88 -3.70
CA PRO A 52 8.56 7.72 -2.82
C PRO A 52 9.41 8.06 -1.59
N ALA A 53 9.08 7.44 -0.46
CA ALA A 53 9.91 7.51 0.74
C ALA A 53 9.83 6.17 1.51
N PRO A 54 10.85 5.82 2.32
CA PRO A 54 10.91 4.51 3.00
C PRO A 54 9.74 4.23 3.96
N ASP A 55 9.09 5.27 4.47
CA ASP A 55 7.96 5.21 5.41
C ASP A 55 6.60 5.35 4.71
N ARG A 56 6.58 5.39 3.38
CA ARG A 56 5.37 5.57 2.58
C ARG A 56 5.07 4.35 1.73
N GLU A 57 3.77 4.11 1.53
CA GLU A 57 3.29 3.07 0.64
C GLU A 57 2.53 3.67 -0.54
N GLU A 58 2.67 3.05 -1.70
CA GLU A 58 2.00 3.45 -2.94
C GLU A 58 0.56 2.89 -3.02
N CYS A 59 -0.38 3.73 -3.43
CA CYS A 59 -1.74 3.30 -3.78
C CYS A 59 -1.83 3.02 -5.30
N PRO A 60 -2.05 1.77 -5.74
CA PRO A 60 -2.07 1.39 -7.16
C PRO A 60 -3.27 1.92 -7.97
N ILE A 61 -4.12 2.77 -7.38
CA ILE A 61 -5.27 3.38 -8.07
C ILE A 61 -4.95 4.82 -8.45
N CYS A 62 -4.37 5.60 -7.54
CA CYS A 62 -4.02 7.00 -7.78
C CYS A 62 -2.52 7.23 -7.99
N MET A 63 -1.68 6.21 -7.80
CA MET A 63 -0.22 6.25 -7.96
C MET A 63 0.49 7.27 -7.06
N LEU A 64 -0.13 7.59 -5.93
CA LEU A 64 0.45 8.47 -4.90
C LEU A 64 0.95 7.65 -3.71
N PHE A 65 1.95 8.20 -3.02
CA PHE A 65 2.55 7.65 -1.81
C PHE A 65 1.93 8.26 -0.56
N TYR A 66 1.68 7.42 0.45
CA TYR A 66 1.01 7.83 1.70
C TYR A 66 1.79 7.33 2.92
N PRO A 67 1.99 8.17 3.95
CA PRO A 67 2.59 7.75 5.22
C PRO A 67 1.60 6.94 6.07
N GLY A 68 2.12 6.24 7.08
CA GLY A 68 1.27 5.60 8.10
C GLY A 68 0.52 4.35 7.64
N GLY A 69 0.83 3.82 6.46
CA GLY A 69 0.25 2.61 5.88
C GLY A 69 -1.07 2.83 5.16
N LEU A 70 -1.39 1.92 4.23
CA LEU A 70 -2.63 1.93 3.45
C LEU A 70 -3.64 0.89 3.93
N ASN A 71 -4.92 1.08 3.58
CA ASN A 71 -5.94 0.04 3.78
C ASN A 71 -5.59 -1.19 2.93
N ARG A 72 -5.88 -2.39 3.45
CA ARG A 72 -5.68 -3.65 2.73
C ARG A 72 -7.01 -4.25 2.36
N SER A 73 -7.15 -4.63 1.09
CA SER A 73 -8.30 -5.39 0.62
C SER A 73 -8.42 -6.69 1.42
N ILE A 74 -9.59 -6.97 2.03
CA ILE A 74 -9.76 -8.21 2.81
C ILE A 74 -9.53 -9.44 1.92
N CYS A 75 -10.00 -9.37 0.67
CA CYS A 75 -10.03 -10.49 -0.27
C CYS A 75 -8.68 -10.87 -0.90
N CYS A 76 -7.80 -9.91 -1.17
CA CYS A 76 -6.56 -10.13 -1.91
C CYS A 76 -5.35 -9.36 -1.33
N LYS A 77 -5.54 -8.66 -0.21
CA LYS A 77 -4.50 -7.92 0.52
C LYS A 77 -3.78 -6.83 -0.28
N LYS A 78 -4.34 -6.40 -1.41
CA LYS A 78 -3.83 -5.27 -2.18
C LYS A 78 -4.09 -3.95 -1.45
N PRO A 79 -3.11 -3.02 -1.45
CA PRO A 79 -3.19 -1.74 -0.75
C PRO A 79 -4.10 -0.74 -1.48
N ILE A 80 -4.81 0.10 -0.74
CA ILE A 80 -5.66 1.18 -1.28
C ILE A 80 -5.73 2.37 -0.29
N CYS A 81 -5.60 3.61 -0.77
CA CYS A 81 -5.80 4.79 0.08
C CYS A 81 -7.29 5.00 0.40
N THR A 82 -7.56 5.74 1.47
CA THR A 82 -8.94 5.91 1.96
C THR A 82 -9.82 6.62 0.95
N GLU A 83 -9.31 7.62 0.23
CA GLU A 83 -10.10 8.32 -0.81
C GLU A 83 -10.41 7.43 -2.02
N CYS A 84 -9.44 6.64 -2.49
CA CYS A 84 -9.67 5.65 -3.55
C CYS A 84 -10.68 4.59 -3.11
N TYR A 85 -10.62 4.14 -1.85
CA TYR A 85 -11.59 3.21 -1.29
C TYR A 85 -13.02 3.79 -1.32
N LEU A 86 -13.19 5.01 -0.80
CA LEU A 86 -14.49 5.70 -0.82
C LEU A 86 -15.02 5.88 -2.24
N GLN A 87 -14.15 6.14 -3.21
CA GLN A 87 -14.52 6.30 -4.61
C GLN A 87 -15.05 5.00 -5.24
N VAL A 88 -14.43 3.85 -4.94
CA VAL A 88 -14.84 2.56 -5.52
C VAL A 88 -15.95 1.86 -4.72
N THR A 89 -16.24 2.33 -3.50
CA THR A 89 -17.35 1.86 -2.67
C THR A 89 -18.34 3.01 -2.35
N PRO A 90 -18.99 3.62 -3.36
CA PRO A 90 -19.97 4.66 -3.11
C PRO A 90 -21.18 4.07 -2.38
N ARG A 91 -21.82 4.85 -1.49
CA ARG A 91 -22.99 4.39 -0.71
C ARG A 91 -24.12 3.84 -1.57
N SER A 92 -24.27 4.35 -2.79
CA SER A 92 -25.28 3.93 -3.75
C SER A 92 -25.08 2.48 -4.24
N SER A 93 -23.87 1.93 -4.15
CA SER A 93 -23.54 0.58 -4.60
C SER A 93 -23.39 -0.39 -3.42
N LYS A 94 -24.48 -1.08 -3.06
CA LYS A 94 -24.48 -2.10 -2.00
C LYS A 94 -23.59 -3.31 -2.30
N ASN A 95 -23.19 -3.50 -3.56
CA ASN A 95 -22.44 -4.66 -4.05
C ASN A 95 -21.14 -4.24 -4.77
N ALA A 96 -20.40 -3.28 -4.22
CA ALA A 96 -19.11 -2.91 -4.79
C ALA A 96 -18.19 -4.14 -4.90
N SER A 97 -17.60 -4.33 -6.08
CA SER A 97 -16.64 -5.39 -6.35
C SER A 97 -15.22 -4.88 -6.18
N CYS A 98 -14.32 -5.76 -5.74
CA CYS A 98 -12.93 -5.42 -5.52
C CYS A 98 -12.30 -4.89 -6.83
N PRO A 99 -11.64 -3.72 -6.83
CA PRO A 99 -11.06 -3.17 -8.05
C PRO A 99 -9.94 -4.05 -8.61
N TYR A 100 -9.27 -4.81 -7.73
CA TYR A 100 -8.12 -5.67 -8.07
C TYR A 100 -8.53 -7.06 -8.57
N CYS A 101 -9.34 -7.80 -7.80
CA CYS A 101 -9.65 -9.20 -8.07
C CYS A 101 -11.14 -9.46 -8.38
N LYS A 102 -11.96 -8.41 -8.47
CA LYS A 102 -13.38 -8.45 -8.83
C LYS A 102 -14.30 -9.25 -7.89
N ARG A 103 -13.79 -9.69 -6.73
CA ARG A 103 -14.62 -10.32 -5.68
C ARG A 103 -15.72 -9.36 -5.21
N ALA A 104 -16.96 -9.85 -5.14
CA ALA A 104 -18.08 -9.10 -4.59
C ALA A 104 -17.91 -8.76 -3.10
N ASN A 105 -18.72 -7.84 -2.60
CA ASN A 105 -18.71 -7.37 -1.21
C ASN A 105 -17.33 -6.85 -0.80
N TYR A 106 -16.81 -5.92 -1.59
CA TYR A 106 -15.50 -5.34 -1.37
C TYR A 106 -15.44 -4.62 -0.02
N ALA A 107 -14.44 -4.99 0.76
CA ALA A 107 -14.17 -4.43 2.07
C ALA A 107 -12.66 -4.42 2.31
N VAL A 108 -12.24 -3.51 3.19
CA VAL A 108 -10.84 -3.30 3.55
C VAL A 108 -10.64 -3.38 5.06
N ASP A 109 -9.42 -3.68 5.49
CA ASP A 109 -8.97 -3.55 6.87
C ASP A 109 -7.69 -2.71 6.95
N PHE A 110 -7.56 -1.93 8.03
CA PHE A 110 -6.36 -1.13 8.29
C PHE A 110 -5.61 -1.71 9.50
N ARG A 111 -4.31 -1.97 9.32
CA ARG A 111 -3.45 -2.55 10.36
C ARG A 111 -2.38 -1.59 10.86
N GLY A 112 -2.37 -0.35 10.38
CA GLY A 112 -1.29 0.61 10.63
C GLY A 112 -0.18 0.52 9.60
N PRO A 113 0.89 1.31 9.78
CA PRO A 113 2.12 1.16 8.99
C PRO A 113 2.74 -0.22 9.23
N LEU A 114 3.48 -0.71 8.23
CA LEU A 114 4.31 -1.90 8.40
C LEU A 114 5.21 -1.74 9.62
N SER A 115 5.27 -2.76 10.47
CA SER A 115 6.19 -2.76 11.60
C SER A 115 7.64 -2.74 11.11
N ALA A 116 8.58 -2.26 11.94
CA ALA A 116 10.00 -2.25 11.60
C ALA A 116 10.52 -3.64 11.18
N LEU A 117 9.99 -4.71 11.79
CA LEU A 117 10.33 -6.09 11.44
C LEU A 117 9.83 -6.46 10.03
N GLU A 118 8.60 -6.07 9.69
CA GLU A 118 8.04 -6.32 8.35
C GLU A 118 8.77 -5.51 7.28
N GLN A 119 9.12 -4.25 7.58
CA GLN A 119 9.95 -3.41 6.70
C GLN A 119 11.32 -4.03 6.45
N GLN A 120 12.01 -4.49 7.51
CA GLN A 120 13.31 -5.14 7.39
C GLN A 120 13.24 -6.42 6.55
N LYS A 121 12.17 -7.22 6.72
CA LYS A 121 11.97 -8.43 5.93
C LYS A 121 11.77 -8.10 4.46
N LEU A 122 10.91 -7.12 4.14
CA LEU A 122 10.70 -6.67 2.77
C LEU A 122 11.99 -6.15 2.13
N GLN A 123 12.77 -5.35 2.86
CA GLN A 123 14.08 -4.87 2.41
C GLN A 123 15.07 -6.02 2.17
N SER A 124 15.10 -7.03 3.04
CA SER A 124 15.96 -8.19 2.86
C SER A 124 15.55 -9.04 1.66
N ASP A 125 14.24 -9.22 1.44
CA ASP A 125 13.71 -9.95 0.29
C ASP A 125 13.99 -9.19 -1.01
N GLU A 126 13.84 -7.86 -1.02
CA GLU A 126 14.18 -7.00 -2.16
C GLU A 126 15.68 -7.04 -2.47
N GLN A 127 16.53 -6.96 -1.44
CA GLN A 127 17.99 -7.05 -1.59
C GLN A 127 18.41 -8.39 -2.23
N ARG A 128 17.77 -9.50 -1.84
CA ARG A 128 18.01 -10.82 -2.42
C ARG A 128 17.60 -10.89 -3.89
N VAL A 129 16.48 -10.29 -4.26
CA VAL A 129 16.04 -10.22 -5.66
C VAL A 129 17.05 -9.44 -6.50
N ILE A 130 17.52 -8.29 -6.00
CA ILE A 130 18.52 -7.46 -6.67
C ILE A 130 19.83 -8.23 -6.85
N GLU A 131 20.30 -8.92 -5.82
CA GLU A 131 21.51 -9.75 -5.87
C GLU A 131 21.41 -10.83 -6.95
N LEU A 132 20.32 -11.61 -6.96
CA LEU A 132 20.08 -12.64 -7.97
C LEU A 132 20.00 -12.08 -9.40
N GLN A 133 19.43 -10.88 -9.57
CA GLN A 133 19.38 -10.20 -10.86
C GLN A 133 20.78 -9.79 -11.33
N ILE A 134 21.61 -9.22 -10.46
CA ILE A 134 23.00 -8.84 -10.77
C ILE A 134 23.81 -10.08 -11.16
N GLU A 135 23.71 -11.17 -10.40
CA GLU A 135 24.42 -12.42 -10.70
C GLU A 135 24.03 -13.00 -12.06
N SER A 136 22.72 -13.00 -12.37
CA SER A 136 22.20 -13.45 -13.65
C SER A 136 22.76 -12.61 -14.81
N GLN A 137 22.76 -11.28 -14.66
CA GLN A 137 23.31 -10.36 -15.66
C GLN A 137 24.81 -10.58 -15.88
N VAL A 138 25.60 -10.75 -14.81
CA VAL A 138 27.04 -11.03 -14.91
C VAL A 138 27.29 -12.37 -15.61
N ARG A 139 26.53 -13.42 -15.27
CA ARG A 139 26.63 -14.74 -15.92
C ARG A 139 26.33 -14.65 -17.41
N GLN A 140 25.28 -13.92 -17.79
CA GLN A 140 24.92 -13.70 -19.19
C GLN A 140 25.99 -12.88 -19.94
N ALA A 141 26.51 -11.82 -19.33
CA ALA A 141 27.56 -10.98 -19.92
C ALA A 141 28.86 -11.76 -20.17
N ARG A 142 29.25 -12.62 -19.22
CA ARG A 142 30.40 -13.54 -19.37
C ARG A 142 30.19 -14.51 -20.53
N ARG A 143 28.99 -15.10 -20.65
CA ARG A 143 28.65 -16.01 -21.76
C ARG A 143 28.71 -15.29 -23.12
N ARG A 144 28.05 -14.13 -23.25
CA ARG A 144 28.09 -13.31 -24.47
C ARG A 144 29.50 -12.89 -24.85
N SER A 145 30.34 -12.54 -23.88
CA SER A 145 31.74 -12.18 -24.11
C SER A 145 32.57 -13.35 -24.63
N ARG A 146 32.32 -14.58 -24.14
CA ARG A 146 32.96 -15.81 -24.64
C ARG A 146 32.52 -16.13 -26.07
N GLU A 147 31.21 -16.02 -26.36
CA GLU A 147 30.66 -16.22 -27.71
C GLU A 147 31.26 -15.23 -28.73
N ARG A 148 31.36 -13.93 -28.37
CA ARG A 148 32.01 -12.91 -29.21
C ARG A 148 33.49 -13.20 -29.47
N ARG A 149 34.23 -13.70 -28.47
CA ARG A 149 35.64 -14.09 -28.65
C ARG A 149 35.80 -15.29 -29.58
N CYS A 150 34.89 -16.27 -29.49
CA CYS A 150 34.89 -17.45 -30.36
C CYS A 150 34.56 -17.06 -31.81
N SER A 151 33.55 -16.22 -32.02
CA SER A 151 33.14 -15.74 -33.36
C SER A 151 34.19 -14.88 -34.06
N ARG A 152 35.08 -14.18 -33.34
CA ARG A 152 36.18 -13.40 -33.94
C ARG A 152 37.40 -14.24 -34.35
N ARG A 153 37.43 -15.53 -33.97
CA ARG A 153 38.56 -16.44 -34.17
C ARG A 153 38.31 -17.46 -35.30
N SER A 154 37.13 -17.40 -35.92
CA SER A 154 36.72 -18.12 -37.13
C SER A 154 36.69 -17.17 -38.30
#